data_AF-A0AB36XHB3-F1
#
_entry.id   AF-A0AB36XHB3-F1
#
_cell.length_a   1.000
_cell.length_b   1.000
_cell.length_c   1.000
_cell.angle_alpha   90.00
_cell.angle_beta   90.00
_cell.angle_gamma   90.00
#
_symmetry.space_group_name_H-M   'P 1'
#
loop_
_entity.id
_entity.type
_entity.pdbx_description
1 polymer ?
#
loop_
_entity_poly.entity_id
_entity_poly.type
_entity_poly.pdbx_seq_one_letter_code
_entity_poly.pdbx_strand_id
1 'polypeptide(L)' 'MDKREKIIKIRATESEYDALVKRSSKPRLAEWMREYCLDAKVPRANTVPKVDPALLRQLSGMGNNLNQIARAINSQD' A
#
# COMPACT_ATOMS: atom_id res chain seq x y z
N MET A 1 27.68 -20.01 8.05
CA MET A 1 26.31 -20.05 7.49
C MET A 1 25.38 -19.79 8.65
N ASP A 2 24.72 -18.63 8.65
CA ASP A 2 23.86 -18.24 9.77
C ASP A 2 22.63 -19.15 9.85
N LYS A 3 22.28 -19.54 11.08
CA LYS A 3 21.10 -20.37 11.35
C LYS A 3 19.84 -19.51 11.25
N ARG A 4 18.81 -20.03 10.56
CA ARG A 4 17.51 -19.37 10.39
C ARG A 4 16.60 -19.73 11.56
N GLU A 5 16.60 -18.90 12.60
CA GLU A 5 15.85 -19.16 13.85
C GLU A 5 14.49 -18.45 13.92
N LYS A 6 14.24 -17.48 13.04
CA LYS A 6 12.99 -16.70 13.01
C LYS A 6 11.98 -17.33 12.06
N ILE A 7 10.71 -17.33 12.48
CA ILE A 7 9.58 -17.91 11.74
C ILE A 7 8.60 -16.78 11.38
N ILE A 8 8.19 -16.73 10.11
CA ILE A 8 7.13 -15.83 9.61
C ILE A 8 5.88 -16.68 9.37
N LYS A 9 4.79 -16.40 10.09
CA LYS A 9 3.50 -17.08 9.92
C LYS A 9 2.54 -16.18 9.16
N ILE A 10 1.88 -16.72 8.14
CA ILE A 10 0.87 -16.03 7.34
C ILE A 10 -0.40 -16.87 7.37
N ARG A 11 -1.54 -16.24 7.64
CA ARG A 11 -2.86 -16.86 7.42
C ARG A 11 -3.28 -16.55 5.99
N ALA A 12 -3.69 -17.58 5.26
CA ALA A 12 -4.17 -17.48 3.89
C ALA A 12 -5.48 -18.25 3.77
N THR A 13 -6.36 -17.77 2.90
CA THR A 13 -7.48 -18.56 2.38
C THR A 13 -6.96 -19.64 1.42
N GLU A 14 -7.80 -20.63 1.11
CA GLU A 14 -7.43 -21.73 0.20
C GLU A 14 -6.99 -21.21 -1.17
N SER A 15 -7.74 -20.25 -1.72
CA SER A 15 -7.44 -19.66 -3.03
C SER A 15 -6.14 -18.87 -3.06
N GLU A 16 -5.81 -18.18 -1.96
CA GLU A 16 -4.53 -17.48 -1.80
C GLU A 16 -3.37 -18.47 -1.73
N TYR A 17 -3.53 -19.56 -0.98
CA TYR A 17 -2.52 -20.62 -0.90
C TYR A 17 -2.28 -21.27 -2.26
N ASP A 18 -3.33 -21.65 -2.97
CA ASP A 18 -3.23 -22.25 -4.31
C ASP A 18 -2.56 -21.31 -5.32
N ALA A 19 -2.92 -20.02 -5.28
CA ALA A 19 -2.30 -19.01 -6.12
C ALA A 19 -0.80 -18.87 -5.84
N LEU A 20 -0.38 -18.93 -4.56
CA LEU A 20 1.02 -18.89 -4.16
C LEU A 20 1.78 -20.14 -4.63
N VAL A 21 1.21 -21.33 -4.44
CA VAL A 21 1.81 -22.60 -4.87
C VAL A 21 1.96 -22.63 -6.39
N LYS A 22 0.91 -22.23 -7.13
CA LYS A 22 0.95 -22.17 -8.60
C LYS A 22 1.98 -21.19 -9.14
N ARG A 23 2.26 -20.11 -8.41
CA ARG A 23 3.26 -19.09 -8.78
C ARG A 23 4.68 -19.50 -8.38
N SER A 24 4.83 -20.40 -7.40
CA SER A 24 6.11 -20.93 -6.98
C SER A 24 6.78 -21.70 -8.11
N SER A 25 7.90 -21.18 -8.60
CA SER A 25 8.76 -21.88 -9.57
C SER A 25 9.66 -22.94 -8.93
N LYS A 26 9.56 -23.13 -7.60
CA LYS A 26 10.40 -24.02 -6.80
C LYS A 26 9.56 -25.13 -6.16
N PRO A 27 10.16 -26.30 -5.86
CA PRO A 27 9.48 -27.38 -5.15
C PRO A 27 8.98 -27.01 -3.75
N ARG A 28 9.64 -26.04 -3.10
CA ARG A 28 9.27 -25.56 -1.77
C ARG A 28 8.88 -24.09 -1.83
N LEU A 29 7.62 -23.81 -1.44
CA LEU A 29 7.09 -22.44 -1.40
C LEU A 29 7.97 -21.50 -0.57
N ALA A 30 8.54 -21.96 0.54
CA ALA A 30 9.41 -21.16 1.40
C ALA A 30 10.73 -20.73 0.75
N GLU A 31 11.24 -21.48 -0.24
CA GLU A 31 12.43 -21.09 -1.00
C GLU A 31 12.09 -20.00 -2.01
N TRP A 32 11.00 -20.22 -2.76
CA TRP A 32 10.48 -19.22 -3.70
C TRP A 32 10.08 -17.92 -3.00
N MET A 33 9.38 -17.99 -1.87
CA MET A 33 9.00 -16.81 -1.09
C MET A 33 10.21 -16.02 -0.58
N ARG A 34 11.33 -16.69 -0.29
CA ARG A 34 12.54 -15.99 0.16
C ARG A 34 13.16 -15.19 -0.97
N GLU A 35 13.37 -15.82 -2.13
CA GLU A 35 13.87 -15.14 -3.33
C GLU A 35 12.89 -13.99 -3.70
N TYR A 36 11.61 -14.31 -3.84
CA TYR A 36 10.61 -13.34 -4.28
C TYR A 36 10.40 -12.19 -3.30
N CYS A 37 10.29 -12.43 -1.99
CA CYS A 37 10.03 -11.36 -1.02
C CYS A 37 11.27 -10.55 -0.64
N LEU A 38 12.48 -11.13 -0.71
CA LEU A 38 13.71 -10.39 -0.43
C LEU A 38 14.21 -9.62 -1.66
N ASP A 39 14.04 -10.18 -2.86
CA ASP A 39 14.42 -9.53 -4.12
C ASP A 39 13.28 -8.69 -4.72
N ALA A 40 12.08 -8.74 -4.13
CA ALA A 40 10.97 -7.88 -4.51
C ALA A 40 11.44 -6.43 -4.42
N LYS A 41 11.45 -5.75 -5.58
CA LYS A 41 11.52 -4.28 -5.60
C LYS A 41 10.36 -3.77 -4.77
N VAL A 42 10.66 -3.31 -3.57
CA VAL A 42 9.70 -2.56 -2.75
C VAL A 42 9.24 -1.42 -3.63
N PRO A 43 7.95 -1.35 -4.00
CA PRO A 43 7.45 -0.19 -4.71
C PRO A 43 7.87 0.99 -3.87
N ARG A 44 8.65 1.94 -4.42
CA ARG A 44 8.91 3.19 -3.73
C ARG A 44 7.52 3.69 -3.37
N ALA A 45 7.19 3.71 -2.08
CA ALA A 45 6.03 4.45 -1.62
C ALA A 45 6.21 5.81 -2.27
N ASN A 46 5.28 6.20 -3.15
CA ASN A 46 5.40 7.44 -3.91
C ASN A 46 5.85 8.49 -2.92
N THR A 47 7.08 8.96 -3.08
CA THR A 47 7.68 9.83 -2.08
C THR A 47 6.82 11.07 -2.11
N VAL A 48 5.98 11.24 -1.08
CA VAL A 48 5.08 12.38 -1.00
C VAL A 48 5.99 13.60 -1.10
N PRO A 49 5.80 14.48 -2.09
CA PRO A 49 6.63 15.65 -2.23
C PRO A 49 6.63 16.40 -0.89
N LYS A 50 7.80 16.85 -0.44
CA LYS A 50 7.86 17.78 0.70
C LYS A 50 7.22 19.10 0.26
N VAL A 51 5.93 19.25 0.53
CA VAL A 51 5.17 20.48 0.29
C VAL A 51 5.17 21.30 1.57
N ASP A 52 5.27 22.62 1.44
CA ASP A 52 5.14 23.55 2.57
C ASP A 52 3.77 23.34 3.28
N PRO A 53 3.75 23.07 4.60
CA PRO A 53 2.52 22.96 5.37
C PRO A 53 1.60 24.19 5.26
N ALA A 54 2.16 25.39 5.07
CA ALA A 54 1.37 26.61 4.88
C ALA A 54 0.58 26.57 3.56
N LEU A 55 1.20 26.06 2.49
CA LEU A 55 0.56 25.90 1.18
C LEU A 55 -0.58 24.87 1.23
N LEU A 56 -0.38 23.73 1.90
CA LEU A 56 -1.42 22.72 2.09
C LEU A 56 -2.61 23.28 2.86
N ARG A 57 -2.36 24.08 3.90
CA ARG A 57 -3.43 24.72 4.69
C ARG A 57 -4.23 25.71 3.85
N GLN A 58 -3.57 26.51 3.01
CA GLN A 58 -4.24 27.42 2.10
C GLN A 58 -5.09 26.67 1.06
N LEU A 59 -4.55 25.59 0.49
CA LEU A 59 -5.28 24.76 -0.47
C LEU A 59 -6.54 24.14 0.15
N SER A 60 -6.43 23.58 1.35
CA SER A 60 -7.59 23.07 2.10
C SER A 60 -8.59 24.18 2.41
N GLY A 61 -8.14 25.39 2.75
CA GLY A 61 -9.01 26.55 2.96
C GLY A 61 -9.81 26.92 1.70
N MET A 62 -9.15 26.93 0.54
CA MET A 62 -9.82 27.19 -0.75
C MET A 62 -10.86 26.11 -1.07
N GLY A 63 -10.52 24.83 -0.87
CA GLY A 63 -11.46 23.72 -1.04
C GLY A 63 -12.67 23.81 -0.12
N ASN A 64 -12.47 24.21 1.14
CA ASN A 64 -13.56 24.41 2.09
C ASN A 64 -14.49 25.54 1.68
N ASN A 65 -13.95 26.66 1.19
CA ASN A 65 -14.76 27.78 0.71
C ASN A 65 -15.59 27.38 -0.52
N LEU A 66 -14.98 26.66 -1.47
CA LEU A 66 -15.68 26.16 -2.66
C LEU A 66 -16.82 25.21 -2.27
N ASN A 67 -16.57 24.32 -1.31
CA ASN A 67 -17.59 23.40 -0.79
C ASN A 67 -18.75 24.13 -0.09
N GLN A 68 -18.48 25.23 0.62
CA GLN A 68 -19.52 26.06 1.22
C GLN A 68 -20.40 26.73 0.16
N ILE A 69 -19.80 27.27 -0.90
CA ILE A 69 -20.54 27.86 -2.03
C ILE A 69 -21.41 26.81 -2.71
N ALA A 70 -20.85 25.64 -3.00
CA ALA A 70 -21.60 24.54 -3.62
C ALA A 70 -22.80 24.11 -2.77
N ARG A 71 -22.61 24.01 -1.44
CA ARG A 71 -23.71 23.71 -0.50
C ARG A 71 -24.77 24.80 -0.48
N ALA A 72 -24.36 26.07 -0.45
CA ALA A 72 -25.29 27.20 -0.44
C ALA A 72 -26.18 27.20 -1.70
N ILE A 73 -25.58 26.97 -2.88
CA ILE A 73 -26.32 26.86 -4.14
C ILE A 73 -27.30 25.67 -4.08
N ASN A 74 -26.84 24.49 -3.68
CA ASN A 74 -27.68 23.29 -3.60
C ASN A 74 -28.75 23.34 -2.49
N SER A 75 -28.71 24.34 -1.61
CA SER A 75 -29.71 24.56 -0.56
C SER A 75 -30.72 25.67 -0.89
N GLN A 76 -30.57 26.31 -2.05
CA GLN A 76 -31.50 27.34 -2.55
C GLN A 76 -32.53 26.82 -3.56
N ASP A 77 -32.54 25.51 -3.83
CA ASP A 77 -33.67 24.75 -4.40
C ASP A 77 -34.55 24.18 -3.28
#